data_AF-V5HTQ8-F1
#
_entry.id   AF-V5HTQ8-F1
#
_cell.length_a   1.000
_cell.length_b   1.000
_cell.length_c   1.000
_cell.angle_alpha   90.00
_cell.angle_beta   90.00
_cell.angle_gamma   90.00
#
_symmetry.space_group_name_H-M   'P 1'
#
loop_
_entity.id
_entity.type
_entity.pdbx_description
1 polymer ?
#
loop_
_entity_poly.entity_id
_entity_poly.type
_entity_poly.pdbx_seq_one_letter_code
_entity_poly.pdbx_strand_id
1 'polypeptide(L)'
;PKERDRDAWFLESLSEAVEPEQSQPDALLFRQRFRALRDELVSELFTIFNRELFQDRLPRQEIAWRGRLTSTAGRCVFLEGQSYRVELSTVLLTSPERTRDTLLHELCHAAAWCVQRSKGGHGHAWRFWTDQAKQRFPKLP
;
A
#
# COMPACT_ATOMS: atom_id res chain seq x y z
N PRO A 1 -11.65 22.01 17.03
CA PRO A 1 -10.68 21.53 16.01
C PRO A 1 -10.93 20.06 15.73
N LYS A 2 -11.37 19.71 14.51
CA LYS A 2 -11.40 18.29 14.12
C LYS A 2 -9.96 17.81 14.15
N GLU A 3 -9.68 16.84 15.01
CA GLU A 3 -8.41 16.13 15.03
C GLU A 3 -8.14 15.68 13.58
N ARG A 4 -7.02 16.16 13.01
CA ARG A 4 -6.66 15.81 11.64
C ARG A 4 -6.45 14.30 11.62
N ASP A 5 -7.20 13.60 10.78
CA ASP A 5 -7.03 12.17 10.55
C ASP A 5 -5.56 11.89 10.25
N ARG A 6 -4.88 11.26 11.21
CA ARG A 6 -3.43 11.12 11.20
C ARG A 6 -2.98 10.21 10.06
N ASP A 7 -3.71 9.14 9.78
CA ASP A 7 -3.34 8.19 8.73
C ASP A 7 -3.57 8.78 7.34
N ALA A 8 -4.70 9.45 7.13
CA ALA A 8 -4.95 10.14 5.86
C ALA A 8 -3.89 11.23 5.61
N TRP A 9 -3.50 11.98 6.64
CA TRP A 9 -2.44 12.98 6.53
C TRP A 9 -1.08 12.35 6.26
N PHE A 10 -0.71 11.28 6.97
CA PHE A 10 0.52 10.53 6.73
C PHE A 10 0.61 10.08 5.27
N LEU A 11 -0.43 9.38 4.81
CA LEU A 11 -0.50 8.81 3.46
C LEU A 11 -0.39 9.90 2.40
N GLU A 12 -1.12 11.01 2.55
CA GLU A 12 -1.03 12.16 1.65
C GLU A 12 0.39 12.75 1.63
N SER A 13 1.00 12.96 2.82
CA SER A 13 2.31 13.60 2.99
C SER A 13 3.49 12.82 2.38
N LEU A 14 3.29 11.54 2.03
CA LEU A 14 4.28 10.74 1.31
C LEU A 14 4.44 11.19 -0.15
N SER A 15 3.46 11.92 -0.70
CA SER A 15 3.54 12.50 -2.05
C SER A 15 4.52 13.66 -2.10
N GLU A 16 5.30 13.73 -3.16
CA GLU A 16 6.21 14.86 -3.39
C GLU A 16 5.45 16.15 -3.72
N ALA A 17 4.20 16.05 -4.16
CA ALA A 17 3.33 17.19 -4.45
C ALA A 17 2.86 17.93 -3.18
N VAL A 18 3.05 17.35 -2.00
CA VAL A 18 2.68 17.98 -0.73
C VAL A 18 3.90 18.71 -0.16
N GLU A 19 3.74 20.01 0.05
CA GLU A 19 4.78 20.88 0.58
C GLU A 19 5.24 20.40 1.98
N PRO A 20 6.56 20.51 2.31
CA PRO A 20 7.08 20.05 3.59
C PRO A 20 6.39 20.66 4.81
N GLU A 21 6.02 21.93 4.76
CA GLU A 21 5.35 22.66 5.85
C GLU A 21 3.94 22.13 6.12
N GLN A 22 3.34 21.46 5.13
CA GLN A 22 2.01 20.86 5.21
C GLN A 22 2.05 19.35 5.49
N SER A 23 3.25 18.76 5.48
CA SER A 23 3.50 17.33 5.57
C SER A 23 3.71 16.86 7.00
N GLN A 24 3.32 15.61 7.29
CA GLN A 24 3.64 14.98 8.57
C GLN A 24 5.16 14.71 8.67
N PRO A 25 5.80 14.99 9.82
CA PRO A 25 7.24 14.77 10.00
C PRO A 25 7.71 13.35 9.65
N ASP A 26 6.95 12.33 10.05
CA ASP A 26 7.27 10.92 9.77
C ASP A 26 7.31 10.64 8.25
N ALA A 27 6.36 11.21 7.49
CA ALA A 27 6.32 11.06 6.04
C ALA A 27 7.52 11.75 5.35
N LEU A 28 7.96 12.90 5.88
CA LEU A 28 9.16 13.58 5.39
C LEU A 28 10.42 12.76 5.63
N LEU A 29 10.51 12.06 6.77
CA LEU A 29 11.62 11.15 7.04
C LEU A 29 11.68 10.02 6.00
N PHE A 30 10.54 9.43 5.64
CA PHE A 30 10.47 8.42 4.58
C PHE A 30 10.81 9.00 3.21
N ARG A 31 10.39 10.22 2.88
CA ARG A 31 10.78 10.91 1.63
C ARG A 31 12.29 11.10 1.54
N GLN A 32 12.92 11.57 2.60
CA GLN A 32 14.36 11.86 2.63
C GLN A 32 15.23 10.60 2.69
N ARG A 33 14.77 9.55 3.39
CA ARG A 33 15.57 8.35 3.67
C ARG A 33 14.96 7.07 3.09
N PHE A 34 14.18 7.19 2.01
CA PHE A 34 13.39 6.10 1.45
C PHE A 34 14.14 4.78 1.32
N ARG A 35 15.32 4.76 0.68
CA ARG A 35 16.08 3.51 0.48
C ARG A 35 16.42 2.79 1.78
N ALA A 36 16.74 3.54 2.83
CA ALA A 36 17.09 2.98 4.14
C ALA A 36 15.85 2.56 4.96
N LEU A 37 14.72 3.25 4.76
CA LEU A 37 13.51 3.08 5.56
C LEU A 37 12.35 2.42 4.82
N ARG A 38 12.57 1.91 3.60
CA ARG A 38 11.49 1.36 2.75
C ARG A 38 10.78 0.17 3.38
N ASP A 39 11.48 -0.64 4.18
CA ASP A 39 10.90 -1.81 4.85
C ASP A 39 9.99 -1.38 5.99
N GLU A 40 10.42 -0.38 6.76
CA GLU A 40 9.61 0.26 7.80
C GLU A 40 8.38 0.94 7.20
N LEU A 41 8.55 1.66 6.10
CA LEU A 41 7.44 2.29 5.37
C LEU A 41 6.41 1.25 4.92
N VAL A 42 6.85 0.15 4.30
CA VAL A 42 5.95 -0.92 3.86
C VAL A 42 5.20 -1.55 5.04
N SER A 43 5.88 -1.73 6.17
CA SER A 43 5.24 -2.22 7.41
C SER A 43 4.16 -1.27 7.92
N GLU A 44 4.44 0.03 7.92
CA GLU A 44 3.49 1.07 8.36
C GLU A 44 2.28 1.14 7.43
N LEU A 45 2.53 1.20 6.12
CA LEU A 45 1.49 1.20 5.09
C LEU A 45 0.59 -0.03 5.17
N PHE A 46 1.18 -1.23 5.33
CA PHE A 46 0.40 -2.45 5.50
C PHE A 46 -0.50 -2.37 6.73
N THR A 47 0.02 -1.88 7.84
CA THR A 47 -0.74 -1.76 9.10
C THR A 47 -1.92 -0.81 8.92
N ILE A 48 -1.70 0.36 8.31
CA ILE A 48 -2.76 1.33 8.02
C ILE A 48 -3.80 0.72 7.08
N PHE A 49 -3.39 0.17 5.93
CA PHE A 49 -4.35 -0.35 4.96
C PHE A 49 -5.12 -1.56 5.47
N ASN A 50 -4.48 -2.47 6.20
CA ASN A 50 -5.18 -3.63 6.75
C ASN A 50 -6.27 -3.23 7.76
N ARG A 51 -5.93 -2.31 8.66
CA ARG A 51 -6.87 -1.79 9.66
C ARG A 51 -8.00 -0.99 9.02
N GLU A 52 -7.65 -0.02 8.17
CA GLU A 52 -8.60 0.97 7.66
C GLU A 52 -9.45 0.47 6.48
N LEU A 53 -8.93 -0.46 5.67
CA LEU A 53 -9.58 -0.90 4.44
C LEU A 53 -10.04 -2.35 4.51
N PHE A 54 -9.26 -3.24 5.13
CA PHE A 54 -9.48 -4.69 5.05
C PHE A 54 -10.04 -5.30 6.34
N GLN A 55 -10.36 -4.49 7.34
CA GLN A 55 -10.91 -4.90 8.64
C GLN A 55 -10.00 -5.91 9.36
N ASP A 56 -8.68 -5.72 9.25
CA ASP A 56 -7.64 -6.61 9.78
C ASP A 56 -7.72 -8.06 9.28
N ARG A 57 -8.38 -8.29 8.13
CA ARG A 57 -8.57 -9.64 7.56
C ARG A 57 -7.43 -10.11 6.67
N LEU A 58 -6.46 -9.26 6.36
CA LEU A 58 -5.23 -9.73 5.71
C LEU A 58 -4.29 -10.29 6.78
N PRO A 59 -3.96 -11.60 6.73
CA PRO A 59 -2.91 -12.13 7.59
C PRO A 59 -1.59 -11.46 7.22
N ARG A 60 -0.80 -11.09 8.22
CA ARG A 60 0.53 -10.50 7.99
C ARG A 60 1.40 -11.52 7.27
N GLN A 61 1.63 -11.31 5.98
CA GLN A 61 2.41 -12.19 5.11
C GLN A 61 3.58 -11.45 4.46
N GLU A 62 4.44 -12.22 3.79
CA GLU A 62 5.68 -11.75 3.18
C GLU A 62 5.40 -10.65 2.15
N ILE A 63 5.96 -9.45 2.40
CA ILE A 63 6.13 -8.41 1.40
C ILE A 63 7.62 -8.39 1.07
N ALA A 64 7.98 -8.77 -0.16
CA ALA A 64 9.37 -9.01 -0.55
C ALA A 64 9.82 -8.04 -1.65
N TRP A 65 10.97 -7.41 -1.44
CA TRP A 65 11.64 -6.63 -2.46
C TRP A 65 12.36 -7.54 -3.46
N ARG A 66 12.13 -7.33 -4.77
CA ARG A 66 12.71 -8.12 -5.87
C ARG A 66 13.47 -7.22 -6.85
N GLY A 67 14.77 -7.50 -7.03
CA GLY A 67 15.62 -6.79 -8.00
C GLY A 67 15.41 -7.17 -9.45
N ARG A 68 14.77 -8.32 -9.73
CA ARG A 68 14.49 -8.80 -11.09
C ARG A 68 13.07 -8.48 -11.58
N LEU A 69 12.28 -7.77 -10.78
CA LEU A 69 10.94 -7.37 -11.17
C LEU A 69 11.02 -6.04 -11.93
N THR A 70 11.23 -6.09 -13.25
CA THR A 70 11.51 -4.90 -14.07
C THR A 70 10.37 -4.50 -15.01
N SER A 71 9.36 -5.36 -15.19
CA SER A 71 8.19 -5.09 -16.04
C SER A 71 6.99 -4.54 -15.27
N THR A 72 6.91 -4.77 -13.96
CA THR A 72 5.83 -4.27 -13.09
C THR A 72 6.40 -3.74 -11.78
N ALA A 73 5.77 -2.69 -11.22
CA ALA A 73 6.22 -2.09 -9.97
C ALA A 73 5.94 -3.00 -8.75
N GLY A 74 4.87 -3.78 -8.82
CA GLY A 74 4.52 -4.80 -7.84
C GLY A 74 3.80 -5.99 -8.51
N ARG A 75 3.60 -7.06 -7.73
CA ARG A 75 2.64 -8.13 -8.04
C ARG A 75 2.20 -8.87 -6.77
N CYS A 76 0.92 -9.23 -6.72
CA CYS A 76 0.37 -10.15 -5.74
C CYS A 76 0.43 -11.60 -6.26
N VAL A 77 1.13 -12.47 -5.54
CA VAL A 77 1.22 -13.91 -5.82
C VAL A 77 0.25 -14.63 -4.90
N PHE A 78 -0.74 -15.31 -5.47
CA PHE A 78 -1.69 -16.12 -4.71
C PHE A 78 -1.10 -17.49 -4.38
N LEU A 79 -1.15 -17.86 -3.11
CA LEU A 79 -0.66 -19.13 -2.57
C LEU A 79 -1.83 -20.03 -2.18
N GLU A 80 -1.52 -21.24 -1.74
CA GLU A 80 -2.50 -22.19 -1.21
C GLU A 80 -3.11 -21.69 0.10
N GLY A 81 -4.29 -22.23 0.46
CA GLY A 81 -4.92 -21.91 1.75
C GLY A 81 -5.33 -20.44 1.94
N GLN A 82 -5.66 -19.73 0.85
CA GLN A 82 -5.98 -18.29 0.88
C GLN A 82 -4.82 -17.40 1.34
N SER A 83 -3.59 -17.89 1.17
CA SER A 83 -2.39 -17.12 1.44
C SER A 83 -1.94 -16.31 0.22
N TYR A 84 -1.08 -15.33 0.45
CA TYR A 84 -0.55 -14.46 -0.60
C TYR A 84 0.83 -13.94 -0.26
N ARG A 85 1.56 -13.48 -1.28
CA ARG A 85 2.81 -12.75 -1.12
C ARG A 85 2.79 -11.55 -2.04
N VAL A 86 3.19 -10.39 -1.53
CA VAL A 86 3.38 -9.21 -2.38
C VAL A 86 4.86 -9.11 -2.73
N GLU A 87 5.15 -8.93 -4.01
CA GLU A 87 6.50 -8.66 -4.48
C GLU A 87 6.58 -7.24 -5.01
N LEU A 88 7.58 -6.48 -4.55
CA LEU A 88 7.80 -5.07 -4.85
C LEU A 88 9.11 -4.90 -5.61
N SER A 89 9.11 -4.11 -6.69
CA SER A 89 10.30 -3.88 -7.50
C SER A 89 11.26 -2.92 -6.84
N THR A 90 12.51 -3.32 -6.59
CA THR A 90 13.54 -2.37 -6.12
C THR A 90 14.01 -1.41 -7.21
N VAL A 91 13.67 -1.69 -8.47
CA VAL A 91 14.10 -0.91 -9.64
C VAL A 91 13.07 0.15 -9.98
N LEU A 92 11.78 -0.18 -9.93
CA LEU A 92 10.70 0.71 -10.35
C LEU A 92 10.10 1.53 -9.19
N LEU A 93 10.20 1.03 -7.95
CA LEU A 93 9.73 1.76 -6.77
C LEU A 93 10.88 2.53 -6.15
N THR A 94 11.00 3.79 -6.55
CA THR A 94 12.09 4.68 -6.17
C THR A 94 11.66 5.79 -5.21
N SER A 95 10.37 5.88 -4.85
CA SER A 95 9.83 6.87 -3.92
C SER A 95 8.79 6.27 -2.97
N PRO A 96 8.54 6.92 -1.82
CA PRO A 96 7.49 6.50 -0.88
C PRO A 96 6.09 6.52 -1.50
N GLU A 97 5.76 7.57 -2.26
CA GLU A 97 4.50 7.72 -2.98
C GLU A 97 4.19 6.54 -3.90
N ARG A 98 5.13 6.20 -4.79
CA ARG A 98 4.94 5.07 -5.70
C ARG A 98 4.80 3.75 -4.95
N THR A 99 5.51 3.61 -3.82
CA THR A 99 5.44 2.41 -2.97
C THR A 99 4.08 2.30 -2.28
N ARG A 100 3.56 3.42 -1.74
CA ARG A 100 2.22 3.53 -1.16
C ARG A 100 1.15 3.08 -2.15
N ASP A 101 1.17 3.66 -3.35
CA ASP A 101 0.14 3.41 -4.37
C ASP A 101 0.20 1.98 -4.91
N THR A 102 1.42 1.50 -5.17
CA THR A 102 1.63 0.12 -5.64
C THR A 102 1.26 -0.89 -4.57
N LEU A 103 1.65 -0.67 -3.31
CA LEU A 103 1.31 -1.58 -2.24
C LEU A 103 -0.21 -1.63 -2.01
N LEU A 104 -0.90 -0.49 -2.02
CA LEU A 104 -2.36 -0.44 -1.94
C LEU A 104 -3.01 -1.28 -3.06
N HIS A 105 -2.53 -1.12 -4.30
CA HIS A 105 -3.01 -1.89 -5.45
C HIS A 105 -2.87 -3.41 -5.23
N GLU A 106 -1.69 -3.86 -4.81
CA GLU A 106 -1.43 -5.28 -4.61
C GLU A 106 -2.17 -5.84 -3.40
N LEU A 107 -2.40 -5.04 -2.35
CA LEU A 107 -3.20 -5.47 -1.21
C LEU A 107 -4.70 -5.56 -1.53
N CYS A 108 -5.22 -4.76 -2.47
CA CYS A 108 -6.58 -4.95 -2.98
C CYS A 108 -6.74 -6.30 -3.70
N HIS A 109 -5.70 -6.77 -4.43
CA HIS A 109 -5.67 -8.13 -4.97
C HIS A 109 -5.64 -9.19 -3.86
N ALA A 110 -4.79 -8.98 -2.85
CA ALA A 110 -4.71 -9.86 -1.70
C ALA A 110 -6.07 -9.97 -0.97
N ALA A 111 -6.75 -8.85 -0.75
CA ALA A 111 -8.06 -8.81 -0.08
C ALA A 111 -9.15 -9.51 -0.89
N ALA A 112 -9.18 -9.31 -2.21
CA ALA A 112 -10.09 -10.04 -3.10
C ALA A 112 -9.90 -11.56 -2.98
N TRP A 113 -8.64 -12.01 -2.85
CA TRP A 113 -8.33 -13.43 -2.68
C TRP A 113 -8.64 -13.96 -1.28
N CYS A 114 -8.12 -13.32 -0.23
CA CYS A 114 -8.24 -13.77 1.15
C CYS A 114 -9.68 -13.70 1.67
N VAL A 115 -10.37 -12.60 1.37
CA VAL A 115 -11.70 -12.32 1.94
C VAL A 115 -12.81 -12.86 1.05
N GLN A 116 -12.68 -12.71 -0.26
CA GLN A 116 -13.77 -12.98 -1.21
C GLN A 116 -13.51 -14.22 -2.09
N ARG A 117 -12.39 -14.93 -1.90
CA ARG A 117 -12.01 -16.12 -2.69
C ARG A 117 -11.94 -15.85 -4.20
N SER A 118 -11.73 -14.61 -4.60
CA SER A 118 -11.64 -14.18 -6.00
C SER A 118 -10.18 -13.99 -6.39
N LYS A 119 -9.68 -14.86 -7.26
CA LYS A 119 -8.35 -14.74 -7.89
C LYS A 119 -8.46 -14.01 -9.23
N GLY A 120 -7.42 -13.27 -9.62
CA GLY A 120 -7.28 -12.73 -10.97
C GLY A 120 -7.12 -11.22 -11.01
N GLY A 121 -7.53 -10.61 -12.13
CA GLY A 121 -7.37 -9.17 -12.40
C GLY A 121 -8.41 -8.27 -11.71
N HIS A 122 -8.65 -7.09 -12.29
CA HIS A 122 -9.48 -6.01 -11.72
C HIS A 122 -11.00 -6.23 -11.86
N GLY A 123 -11.46 -7.43 -11.46
CA GLY A 123 -12.88 -7.79 -11.41
C GLY A 123 -13.62 -7.14 -10.24
N HIS A 124 -14.88 -7.53 -10.04
CA HIS A 124 -15.77 -6.92 -9.03
C HIS A 124 -15.18 -6.95 -7.61
N ALA A 125 -14.59 -8.07 -7.19
CA ALA A 125 -13.99 -8.21 -5.86
C ALA A 125 -12.84 -7.20 -5.62
N TRP A 126 -11.95 -7.05 -6.61
CA TRP A 126 -10.86 -6.08 -6.54
C TRP A 126 -11.40 -4.64 -6.53
N ARG A 127 -12.37 -4.34 -7.39
CA ARG A 127 -13.00 -3.01 -7.47
C ARG A 127 -13.66 -2.60 -6.17
N PHE A 128 -14.34 -3.54 -5.50
CA PHE A 128 -14.91 -3.30 -4.19
C PHE A 128 -13.87 -2.73 -3.21
N TRP A 129 -12.68 -3.34 -3.14
CA TRP A 129 -11.61 -2.86 -2.25
C TRP A 129 -11.01 -1.53 -2.70
N THR A 130 -10.86 -1.29 -4.00
CA THR A 130 -10.41 0.02 -4.47
C THR A 130 -11.44 1.10 -4.22
N ASP A 131 -12.73 0.79 -4.28
CA ASP A 131 -13.80 1.75 -3.97
C ASP A 131 -13.81 2.07 -2.47
N GLN A 132 -13.56 1.08 -1.60
CA GLN A 132 -13.34 1.33 -0.17
C GLN A 132 -12.13 2.24 0.06
N ALA A 133 -11.01 1.98 -0.63
CA ALA A 133 -9.81 2.81 -0.54
C ALA A 133 -10.08 4.26 -0.97
N LYS A 134 -10.78 4.47 -2.09
CA LYS A 134 -11.16 5.80 -2.59
C LYS A 134 -12.11 6.53 -1.68
N GLN A 135 -13.06 5.82 -1.07
CA GLN A 135 -13.98 6.41 -0.10
C GLN A 135 -13.24 6.85 1.17
N ARG A 136 -12.32 6.02 1.68
CA ARG A 136 -11.58 6.26 2.92
C ARG A 136 -10.44 7.28 2.76
N PHE A 137 -9.74 7.21 1.64
CA PHE A 137 -8.56 8.01 1.31
C PHE A 137 -8.68 8.62 -0.10
N PRO A 138 -9.54 9.65 -0.28
CA PRO A 138 -9.87 10.20 -1.61
C PRO A 138 -8.71 10.87 -2.35
N LYS A 139 -7.56 11.06 -1.69
CA LYS A 139 -6.34 11.62 -2.26
C LYS A 139 -5.34 10.57 -2.74
N LEU A 140 -5.67 9.29 -2.55
CA LEU A 140 -4.92 8.17 -3.11
C LEU A 140 -5.51 7.77 -4.48
N PRO A 141 -4.72 7.14 -5.37
CA PRO A 141 -5.16 6.77 -6.72
C PRO A 141 -6.32 5.76 -6.77
#